data_AF-A0A2E8FJ35-F1
#
_entry.id   AF-A0A2E8FJ35-F1
#
_cell.length_a   1.000
_cell.length_b   1.000
_cell.length_c   1.000
_cell.angle_alpha   90.00
_cell.angle_beta   90.00
_cell.angle_gamma   90.00
#
_symmetry.space_group_name_H-M   'P 1'
#
loop_
_entity.id
_entity.type
_entity.pdbx_description
1 polymer ?
#
loop_
_entity_poly.entity_id
_entity_poly.type
_entity_poly.pdbx_seq_one_letter_code
_entity_poly.pdbx_strand_id
1 'polypeptide(L)' 'MKAMILISIGVAALVGLMSLFDMILGFLGRAESAPFAGQVMMDIMFLAATGVIAWMGFESLQDQK' A
#
# COMPACT_ATOMS: atom_id res chain seq x y z
N MET A 1 17.01 -1.40 -14.50
CA MET A 1 16.48 -0.65 -13.33
C MET A 1 14.97 -0.43 -13.42
N LYS A 2 14.41 0.00 -14.55
CA LYS A 2 12.95 0.13 -14.78
C LYS A 2 12.10 -1.03 -14.24
N ALA A 3 12.50 -2.28 -14.50
CA ALA A 3 11.78 -3.47 -14.02
C ALA A 3 11.71 -3.57 -12.48
N MET A 4 12.79 -3.22 -11.76
CA MET A 4 12.78 -3.21 -10.30
C MET A 4 11.82 -2.16 -9.75
N ILE A 5 11.80 -0.95 -10.34
CA ILE A 5 10.89 0.12 -9.90
C ILE A 5 9.43 -0.29 -10.12
N LEU A 6 9.11 -0.89 -11.27
CA LEU A 6 7.76 -1.40 -11.53
C LEU A 6 7.34 -2.49 -10.55
N ILE A 7 8.26 -3.39 -10.19
CA ILE A 7 8.01 -4.42 -9.16
C ILE A 7 7.75 -3.76 -7.81
N SER A 8 8.56 -2.77 -7.40
CA SER A 8 8.39 -2.05 -6.14
C SER A 8 7.06 -1.31 -6.06
N ILE A 9 6.65 -0.61 -7.13
CA ILE A 9 5.33 0.03 -7.23
C ILE A 9 4.22 -1.03 -7.16
N GLY A 10 4.39 -2.17 -7.83
CA GLY A 10 3.42 -3.26 -7.81
C GLY A 10 3.22 -3.85 -6.41
N VAL A 11 4.31 -4.11 -5.68
CA VAL A 11 4.24 -4.57 -4.29
C VAL A 11 3.59 -3.52 -3.40
N ALA A 12 3.95 -2.24 -3.56
CA ALA A 12 3.33 -1.16 -2.80
C ALA A 12 1.82 -1.06 -3.07
N ALA A 13 1.38 -1.21 -4.32
CA ALA A 13 -0.04 -1.21 -4.66
C ALA A 13 -0.80 -2.36 -3.99
N LEU A 14 -0.21 -3.56 -3.94
CA LEU A 14 -0.80 -4.72 -3.24
C LEU A 14 -0.91 -4.46 -1.74
N VAL A 15 0.12 -3.90 -1.11
CA VAL A 15 0.09 -3.55 0.31
C VAL A 15 -0.99 -2.49 0.59
N GLY A 16 -1.10 -1.48 -0.27
CA GLY A 16 -2.12 -0.43 -0.14
C GLY A 16 -3.54 -0.97 -0.23
N LEU A 17 -3.78 -1.94 -1.13
CA LEU A 17 -5.06 -2.64 -1.22
C LEU A 17 -5.35 -3.46 0.03
N MET A 18 -4.36 -4.16 0.58
CA MET A 18 -4.51 -4.94 1.81
C MET A 18 -4.83 -4.06 3.01
N SER A 19 -4.18 -2.90 3.16
CA SER A 19 -4.50 -1.95 4.23
C SER A 19 -5.89 -1.35 4.08
N LEU A 20 -6.34 -1.09 2.85
CA LEU A 20 -7.70 -0.62 2.60
C LEU A 20 -8.74 -1.67 2.99
N PHE A 21 -8.48 -2.93 2.63
CA PHE A 21 -9.35 -4.05 2.99
C PHE A 21 -9.38 -4.29 4.51
N ASP A 22 -8.23 -4.20 5.18
CA ASP A 22 -8.14 -4.31 6.64
C ASP A 22 -8.99 -3.24 7.33
N MET A 23 -8.84 -1.98 6.90
CA MET A 23 -9.58 -0.88 7.47
C MET A 23 -11.10 -1.06 7.28
N ILE A 24 -11.55 -1.54 6.11
CA ILE A 24 -12.96 -1.88 5.85
C ILE A 24 -13.45 -2.99 6.80
N LEU A 25 -12.67 -4.06 6.96
CA LEU A 25 -13.02 -5.16 7.87
C LEU A 25 -13.04 -4.71 9.34
N GLY A 26 -12.11 -3.85 9.74
CA GLY A 26 -12.09 -3.19 11.04
C GLY A 26 -13.36 -2.38 11.30
N PHE A 27 -13.78 -1.57 10.33
CA PHE A 27 -15.04 -0.81 10.40
C PHE A 27 -16.29 -1.70 10.47
N LEU A 28 -16.26 -2.87 9.84
CA LEU A 28 -17.36 -3.86 9.90
C LEU A 28 -17.34 -4.72 11.18
N GLY A 29 -16.42 -4.45 12.12
CA GLY A 29 -16.28 -5.21 13.37
C GLY A 29 -15.69 -6.62 13.18
N ARG A 30 -15.04 -6.88 12.04
CA ARG A 30 -14.41 -8.17 11.69
C ARG A 30 -12.88 -8.10 11.73
N ALA A 31 -12.33 -7.34 12.68
CA ALA A 31 -10.90 -7.12 12.86
C ALA A 31 -10.09 -8.43 12.98
N GLU A 32 -10.67 -9.49 13.56
CA GLU A 32 -9.97 -10.78 13.72
C GLU A 32 -9.73 -11.52 12.41
N SER A 33 -10.49 -11.19 11.35
CA SER A 33 -10.29 -11.72 10.00
C SER A 33 -9.47 -10.79 9.10
N ALA A 34 -9.05 -9.66 9.65
CA ALA A 34 -8.39 -8.59 8.92
C ALA A 34 -6.86 -8.82 8.92
N PRO A 35 -6.17 -8.65 7.76
CA PRO A 35 -4.73 -8.95 7.61
C PRO A 35 -3.78 -8.29 8.62
N PHE A 36 -4.14 -7.13 9.16
CA PHE A 36 -3.42 -6.32 10.15
C PHE A 36 -4.18 -6.19 11.48
N ALA A 37 -5.08 -7.14 11.76
CA ALA A 37 -5.86 -7.23 12.99
C ALA A 37 -6.76 -6.00 13.28
N GLY A 38 -7.15 -5.24 12.25
CA GLY A 38 -8.01 -4.06 12.40
C GLY A 38 -7.33 -2.87 13.07
N GLN A 39 -5.99 -2.83 13.09
CA GLN A 39 -5.25 -1.71 13.68
C GLN A 39 -5.24 -0.51 12.72
N VAL A 40 -6.30 0.29 12.78
CA VAL A 40 -6.55 1.44 11.89
C VAL A 40 -5.34 2.38 11.71
N MET A 41 -4.58 2.63 12.78
CA MET A 41 -3.39 3.48 12.71
C MET A 41 -2.31 2.89 11.79
N MET A 42 -2.13 1.57 11.80
CA MET A 42 -1.19 0.87 10.93
C MET A 42 -1.66 0.94 9.47
N ASP A 43 -2.95 0.76 9.22
CA ASP A 43 -3.53 0.84 7.87
C ASP A 43 -3.32 2.21 7.23
N ILE A 44 -3.54 3.27 8.00
CA ILE A 44 -3.32 4.65 7.54
C ILE A 44 -1.84 4.86 7.18
N MET A 45 -0.92 4.35 8.00
CA MET A 45 0.52 4.46 7.73
C MET A 45 0.92 3.70 6.46
N PHE A 46 0.35 2.51 6.22
CA PHE A 46 0.57 1.76 4.98
C PHE A 46 -0.03 2.46 3.75
N LEU A 47 -1.23 3.03 3.85
CA LEU A 47 -1.81 3.82 2.77
C LEU A 47 -0.95 5.03 2.42
N ALA A 48 -0.46 5.76 3.42
CA ALA A 48 0.44 6.89 3.21
C ALA A 48 1.77 6.44 2.58
N ALA A 49 2.40 5.39 3.11
CA ALA A 49 3.66 4.87 2.61
C ALA A 49 3.55 4.38 1.16
N THR A 50 2.48 3.67 0.82
CA THR A 50 2.24 3.16 -0.53
C THR A 50 1.98 4.27 -1.53
N GLY A 51 1.30 5.35 -1.12
CA GLY A 51 1.17 6.58 -1.91
C GLY A 51 2.52 7.23 -2.21
N VAL A 52 3.40 7.35 -1.20
CA VAL A 52 4.75 7.91 -1.38
C VAL A 52 5.60 7.03 -2.31
N ILE A 53 5.59 5.70 -2.13
CA ILE A 53 6.35 4.78 -2.98
C ILE A 53 5.85 4.83 -4.44
N ALA A 54 4.54 4.89 -4.65
CA ALA A 54 3.96 5.00 -5.99
C ALA A 54 4.39 6.30 -6.69
N TRP A 55 4.37 7.42 -5.97
CA TRP A 55 4.84 8.71 -6.50
C TRP A 55 6.34 8.65 -6.84
N MET A 56 7.19 8.31 -5.88
CA MET A 56 8.64 8.24 -6.10
C MET A 56 9.01 7.29 -7.24
N GLY A 57 8.35 6.13 -7.31
CA GLY A 57 8.55 5.17 -8.39
C GLY A 57 8.12 5.72 -9.75
N PHE A 58 7.01 6.45 -9.82
CA PHE A 58 6.54 7.07 -11.05
C PHE A 58 7.48 8.17 -11.55
N GLU A 59 7.96 9.04 -10.66
CA GLU A 59 8.97 10.07 -10.97
C GLU A 59 10.25 9.43 -11.50
N SER A 60 10.76 8.41 -10.81
CA SER A 60 11.97 7.70 -11.22
C SER A 60 11.83 6.93 -12.55
N LEU A 61 10.61 6.54 -12.94
CA LEU A 61 10.32 5.97 -14.26
C LEU A 61 10.28 7.03 -15.36
N GLN A 62 9.84 8.26 -15.06
CA GLN A 62 9.86 9.37 -15.99
C GLN A 62 11.30 9.82 -16.28
N ASP A 63 12.15 9.92 -15.26
CA ASP A 63 13.56 10.30 -15.39
C ASP A 63 14.38 9.29 -16.22
N GLN A 64 13.91 8.05 -16.31
CA GLN A 64 14.57 7.01 -17.11
C GLN A 64 14.02 6.92 -18.55
N LYS A 65 13.07 7.76 -18.96
CA LYS A 65 12.63 7.85 -20.36
C LYS A 65 13.68 8.56 -21.21
#